data_AF-A0A1I1CIR1-F1
#
_entry.id   AF-A0A1I1CIR1-F1
#
_cell.length_a   1.000
_cell.length_b   1.000
_cell.length_c   1.000
_cell.angle_alpha   90.00
_cell.angle_beta   90.00
_cell.angle_gamma   90.00
#
_symmetry.space_group_name_H-M   'P 1'
#
loop_
_entity.id
_entity.type
_entity.pdbx_description
1 polymer ?
#
loop_
_entity_poly.entity_id
_entity_poly.type
_entity_poly.pdbx_seq_one_letter_code
_entity_poly.pdbx_strand_id
1 'polypeptide(L)'
;MPACGRAHKKLGGVKYYSHGKRSILIPELPRSSYMPYAVTDAASGHGPKHPRKVGHLATMKATGIVRRIDDLGRVVIPKEIRRTLRIREGDPLEIFVDRDGEVILKKYSPIGELGDFAKEYAESLAESTGHICLISDRDAVIAVAGTSKKEYLEKPIGQTLENCMESRKITLEASGGQFDLLRDNTETLSAFVAAPIVAGGDPIGTVVLLSREEGRKMGEMESKMVETAAGFLAKQMEQ
;
A
#
# COMPACT_ATOMS: atom_id res chain seq x y z
N MET A 1 9.66 3.82 70.57
CA MET A 1 8.17 3.84 70.64
C MET A 1 7.75 5.11 71.38
N PRO A 2 6.59 5.76 71.14
CA PRO A 2 5.66 5.72 69.99
C PRO A 2 5.12 7.11 69.52
N ALA A 3 4.49 7.11 68.34
CA ALA A 3 3.25 7.80 67.89
C ALA A 3 3.08 9.34 67.69
N CYS A 4 2.27 9.62 66.65
CA CYS A 4 1.44 10.81 66.36
C CYS A 4 2.11 11.93 65.53
N GLY A 5 1.59 12.47 64.41
CA GLY A 5 0.31 12.36 63.72
C GLY A 5 0.37 13.16 62.39
N ARG A 6 -0.54 12.88 61.45
CA ARG A 6 -0.63 13.47 60.11
C ARG A 6 -1.07 14.93 60.14
N ALA A 7 -0.67 15.70 59.13
CA ALA A 7 -1.46 16.84 58.65
C ALA A 7 -1.71 16.70 57.13
N HIS A 8 -2.90 16.22 56.77
CA HIS A 8 -3.43 16.34 55.42
C HIS A 8 -4.42 17.51 55.43
N LYS A 9 -4.13 18.57 54.67
CA LYS A 9 -5.11 19.62 54.39
C LYS A 9 -5.72 19.35 53.02
N LYS A 10 -7.03 19.08 52.99
CA LYS A 10 -7.85 19.00 51.77
C LYS A 10 -8.49 20.37 51.54
N LEU A 11 -8.22 20.98 50.39
CA LEU A 11 -9.05 22.02 49.77
C LEU A 11 -8.92 21.80 48.25
N GLY A 12 -10.02 21.55 47.55
CA GLY A 12 -10.07 21.59 46.08
C GLY A 12 -9.47 20.41 45.28
N GLY A 13 -9.46 19.18 45.81
CA GLY A 13 -9.27 17.98 44.96
C GLY A 13 -7.85 17.66 44.46
N VAL A 14 -6.80 18.33 44.93
CA VAL A 14 -5.41 18.07 44.48
C VAL A 14 -4.53 17.65 45.67
N LYS A 15 -3.72 16.58 45.50
CA LYS A 15 -2.66 16.20 46.45
C LYS A 15 -1.32 16.81 46.03
N TYR A 16 -0.62 17.47 46.95
CA TYR A 16 0.73 18.00 46.73
C TYR A 16 1.78 17.12 47.43
N TYR A 17 2.92 16.91 46.77
CA TYR A 17 4.18 16.47 47.38
C TYR A 17 5.24 17.55 47.16
N SER A 18 5.94 17.94 48.22
CA SER A 18 7.03 18.93 48.18
C SER A 18 8.37 18.23 48.44
N HIS A 19 9.23 18.21 47.42
CA HIS A 19 10.65 17.92 47.54
C HIS A 19 11.43 18.73 46.51
N GLY A 20 12.09 19.82 46.95
CA GLY A 20 13.00 20.61 46.11
C GLY A 20 12.35 21.41 44.97
N LYS A 21 13.05 22.47 44.51
CA LYS A 21 12.52 23.59 43.70
C LYS A 21 12.13 23.27 42.23
N ARG A 22 11.26 22.31 41.94
CA ARG A 22 10.57 22.20 40.62
C ARG A 22 9.14 21.66 40.77
N SER A 23 8.16 22.41 40.29
CA SER A 23 6.75 22.01 40.17
C SER A 23 6.47 21.57 38.73
N ILE A 24 6.01 20.33 38.54
CA ILE A 24 5.56 19.80 37.23
C ILE A 24 4.04 19.65 37.28
N LEU A 25 3.34 20.22 36.30
CA LEU A 25 1.90 20.04 36.07
C LEU A 25 1.71 18.78 35.21
N ILE A 26 0.92 17.81 35.69
CA ILE A 26 0.44 16.69 34.87
C ILE A 26 -1.09 16.74 34.90
N PRO A 27 -1.79 16.91 33.76
CA PRO A 27 -3.24 16.79 33.72
C PRO A 27 -3.68 15.32 33.86
N GLU A 28 -4.73 15.09 34.65
CA GLU A 28 -5.38 13.79 34.81
C GLU A 28 -6.08 13.38 33.49
N LEU A 29 -5.69 12.25 32.91
CA LEU A 29 -6.46 11.59 31.84
C LEU A 29 -7.51 10.66 32.47
N PRO A 30 -8.77 10.67 32.00
CA PRO A 30 -9.79 9.74 32.47
C PRO A 30 -9.45 8.30 32.06
N ARG A 31 -9.57 7.40 33.03
CA ARG A 31 -9.36 5.95 32.91
C ARG A 31 -10.61 5.28 32.32
N SER A 32 -10.52 4.83 31.07
CA SER A 32 -11.20 3.64 30.53
C SER A 32 -10.73 3.46 29.08
N SER A 33 -10.08 2.40 28.62
CA SER A 33 -9.57 1.17 29.23
C SER A 33 -8.44 0.68 28.32
N TYR A 34 -7.23 0.54 28.85
CA TYR A 34 -6.16 -0.23 28.21
C TYR A 34 -6.15 -1.64 28.82
N MET A 35 -5.93 -2.62 27.95
CA MET A 35 -6.04 -4.09 28.09
C MET A 35 -5.21 -4.73 29.22
N PRO A 36 -5.38 -6.05 29.49
CA PRO A 36 -4.34 -6.98 29.02
C PRO A 36 -4.74 -8.42 28.59
N TYR A 37 -3.97 -8.94 27.63
CA TYR A 37 -3.39 -10.30 27.46
C TYR A 37 -4.23 -11.60 27.38
N ALA A 38 -3.98 -12.30 26.26
CA ALA A 38 -3.55 -13.70 26.12
C ALA A 38 -4.30 -14.81 26.88
N VAL A 39 -4.95 -15.69 26.11
CA VAL A 39 -5.17 -17.09 26.50
C VAL A 39 -4.03 -17.92 25.92
N THR A 40 -3.25 -18.53 26.80
CA THR A 40 -2.28 -19.58 26.51
C THR A 40 -2.99 -20.93 26.43
N ASP A 41 -2.72 -21.71 25.39
CA ASP A 41 -2.71 -23.17 25.51
C ASP A 41 -1.33 -23.67 25.08
N ALA A 42 -0.67 -24.34 26.02
CA ALA A 42 0.65 -24.93 25.87
C ALA A 42 0.49 -26.43 25.64
N ALA A 43 0.63 -26.88 24.40
CA ALA A 43 1.08 -28.24 24.08
C ALA A 43 1.61 -28.29 22.64
N SER A 44 2.80 -28.84 22.49
CA SER A 44 3.59 -29.06 21.26
C SER A 44 4.42 -27.85 20.77
N GLY A 45 5.74 -28.03 20.88
CA GLY A 45 6.73 -27.02 20.53
C GLY A 45 6.86 -26.83 19.03
N HIS A 46 6.62 -25.60 18.58
CA HIS A 46 7.29 -24.89 17.48
C HIS A 46 7.06 -23.40 17.78
N GLY A 47 8.13 -22.63 18.01
CA GLY A 47 8.04 -21.25 18.50
C GLY A 47 7.24 -20.34 17.56
N PRO A 48 6.43 -19.39 18.08
CA PRO A 48 5.59 -18.55 17.23
C PRO A 48 6.44 -17.52 16.48
N LYS A 49 6.27 -17.53 15.15
CA LYS A 49 6.76 -16.49 14.24
C LYS A 49 6.19 -15.13 14.64
N HIS A 50 7.01 -14.09 14.56
CA HIS A 50 6.63 -12.70 14.84
C HIS A 50 5.28 -12.32 14.19
N PRO A 51 4.37 -11.64 14.90
CA PRO A 51 3.20 -11.07 14.27
C PRO A 51 3.67 -9.94 13.35
N ARG A 52 3.38 -10.06 12.05
CA ARG A 52 3.55 -8.99 11.06
C ARG A 52 2.78 -7.77 11.56
N LYS A 53 3.45 -6.61 11.67
CA LYS A 53 2.81 -5.33 11.97
C LYS A 53 1.73 -5.07 10.93
N VAL A 54 0.47 -5.22 11.30
CA VAL A 54 -0.67 -4.74 10.53
C VAL A 54 -0.52 -3.22 10.43
N GLY A 55 -0.63 -2.70 9.20
CA GLY A 55 -0.44 -1.31 8.86
C GLY A 55 -1.17 -0.38 9.81
N HIS A 56 -0.49 0.70 10.16
CA HIS A 56 -0.99 1.80 10.98
C HIS A 56 -2.29 2.32 10.36
N LEU A 57 -3.44 2.04 10.99
CA LEU A 57 -4.72 2.63 10.60
C LEU A 57 -4.60 4.13 10.87
N ALA A 58 -4.46 4.92 9.81
CA ALA A 58 -4.36 6.36 9.88
C ALA A 58 -5.59 6.91 10.64
N THR A 59 -5.33 7.72 11.68
CA THR A 59 -6.35 8.53 12.36
C THR A 59 -7.27 9.20 11.35
N MET A 60 -8.57 8.91 11.40
CA MET A 60 -9.59 9.51 10.54
C MET A 60 -9.49 11.04 10.59
N LYS A 61 -9.14 11.65 9.46
CA LYS A 61 -9.12 13.10 9.31
C LYS A 61 -10.50 13.55 8.83
N ALA A 62 -11.27 14.19 9.71
CA ALA A 62 -12.49 14.85 9.31
C ALA A 62 -12.16 16.04 8.40
N THR A 63 -12.53 15.97 7.12
CA THR A 63 -12.31 17.08 6.16
C THR A 63 -13.33 18.22 6.35
N GLY A 64 -14.43 17.98 7.07
CA GLY A 64 -15.49 18.96 7.30
C GLY A 64 -16.31 19.33 6.05
N ILE A 65 -16.13 18.60 4.94
CA ILE A 65 -16.78 18.88 3.67
C ILE A 65 -18.16 18.22 3.62
N VAL A 66 -19.21 19.01 3.40
CA VAL A 66 -20.59 18.52 3.25
C VAL A 66 -21.00 18.51 1.78
N ARG A 67 -21.48 17.38 1.28
CA ARG A 67 -22.04 17.25 -0.08
C ARG A 67 -23.45 16.67 -0.02
N ARG A 68 -24.31 17.18 -0.89
CA ARG A 68 -25.67 16.65 -1.06
C ARG A 68 -25.62 15.43 -1.98
N ILE A 69 -26.47 14.47 -1.68
CA ILE A 69 -26.78 13.34 -2.55
C ILE A 69 -27.75 13.85 -3.61
N ASP A 70 -27.64 13.36 -4.84
CA ASP A 70 -28.61 13.65 -5.88
C ASP A 70 -29.86 12.75 -5.80
N ASP A 71 -30.73 12.85 -6.79
CA ASP A 71 -31.96 12.06 -6.93
C ASP A 71 -31.71 10.55 -7.16
N LEU A 72 -30.51 10.18 -7.60
CA LEU A 72 -30.12 8.80 -7.91
C LEU A 72 -29.23 8.16 -6.83
N GLY A 73 -28.91 8.88 -5.75
CA GLY A 73 -28.04 8.36 -4.69
C GLY A 73 -26.55 8.60 -4.90
N ARG A 74 -26.14 9.37 -5.91
CA ARG A 74 -24.72 9.65 -6.18
C ARG A 74 -24.21 10.77 -5.28
N VAL A 75 -22.97 10.59 -4.81
CA VAL A 75 -22.22 11.62 -4.07
C VAL A 75 -20.98 12.02 -4.85
N VAL A 76 -20.75 13.32 -4.99
CA VAL A 76 -19.57 13.83 -5.70
C VAL A 76 -18.39 13.90 -4.75
N ILE A 77 -17.32 13.15 -5.04
CA ILE A 77 -16.04 13.26 -4.32
C ILE A 77 -15.32 14.55 -4.76
N PRO A 78 -15.04 15.48 -3.82
CA PRO A 78 -14.32 16.71 -4.13
C PRO A 78 -12.99 16.47 -4.85
N LYS A 79 -12.62 17.37 -5.76
CA LYS A 79 -11.37 17.29 -6.54
C LYS A 79 -10.12 17.14 -5.66
N GLU A 80 -10.11 17.76 -4.48
CA GLU A 80 -9.00 17.66 -3.53
C GLU A 80 -8.81 16.22 -3.04
N ILE A 81 -9.86 15.59 -2.51
CA ILE A 81 -9.82 14.20 -2.05
C ILE A 81 -9.43 13.27 -3.21
N ARG A 82 -9.98 13.47 -4.41
CA ARG A 82 -9.60 12.70 -5.60
C ARG A 82 -8.10 12.83 -5.93
N ARG A 83 -7.53 14.04 -5.85
CA ARG A 83 -6.09 14.26 -6.08
C ARG A 83 -5.24 13.57 -5.03
N THR A 84 -5.58 13.73 -3.75
CA THR A 84 -4.82 13.16 -2.63
C THR A 84 -4.85 11.64 -2.67
N LEU A 85 -6.01 11.03 -2.94
CA LEU A 85 -6.17 9.58 -3.03
C LEU A 85 -5.87 9.02 -4.43
N ARG A 86 -5.46 9.86 -5.39
CA ARG A 86 -5.20 9.48 -6.79
C ARG A 86 -6.35 8.68 -7.40
N ILE A 87 -7.58 9.14 -7.21
CA ILE A 87 -8.79 8.57 -7.80
C ILE A 87 -9.04 9.27 -9.13
N ARG A 88 -8.89 8.51 -10.22
CA ARG A 88 -9.13 8.93 -11.60
C ARG A 88 -10.60 8.67 -11.98
N GLU A 89 -11.03 9.24 -13.10
CA GLU A 89 -12.33 8.90 -13.65
C GLU A 89 -12.36 7.44 -14.08
N GLY A 90 -13.42 6.72 -13.73
CA GLY A 90 -13.54 5.28 -13.98
C GLY A 90 -12.89 4.39 -12.90
N ASP A 91 -12.13 4.94 -11.96
CA ASP A 91 -11.52 4.12 -10.90
C ASP A 91 -12.60 3.44 -10.03
N PRO A 92 -12.49 2.11 -9.82
CA PRO A 92 -13.39 1.40 -8.94
C PRO A 92 -13.11 1.76 -7.47
N LEU A 93 -14.19 1.95 -6.72
CA LEU A 93 -14.14 2.19 -5.27
C LEU A 93 -14.99 1.15 -4.57
N GLU A 94 -14.43 0.60 -3.50
CA GLU A 94 -15.13 -0.33 -2.62
C GLU A 94 -15.87 0.44 -1.53
N ILE A 95 -17.12 0.05 -1.28
CA ILE A 95 -18.01 0.70 -0.31
C ILE A 95 -18.22 -0.25 0.86
N PHE A 96 -17.83 0.20 2.05
CA PHE A 96 -18.11 -0.48 3.30
C PHE A 96 -19.11 0.33 4.13
N VAL A 97 -19.92 -0.38 4.92
CA VAL A 97 -20.80 0.23 5.92
C VAL A 97 -20.34 -0.26 7.28
N ASP A 98 -19.94 0.66 8.16
CA ASP A 98 -19.59 0.32 9.54
C ASP A 98 -20.86 0.17 10.41
N ARG A 99 -20.70 -0.40 11.60
CA ARG A 99 -21.78 -0.67 12.56
C ARG A 99 -22.52 0.60 13.01
N ASP A 100 -21.83 1.73 13.02
CA ASP A 100 -22.38 3.04 13.37
C ASP A 100 -23.07 3.74 12.18
N GLY A 101 -23.18 3.07 11.03
CA GLY A 101 -23.81 3.59 9.82
C GLY A 101 -22.91 4.50 8.98
N GLU A 102 -21.61 4.53 9.27
CA GLU A 102 -20.63 5.25 8.46
C GLU A 102 -20.40 4.56 7.12
N VAL A 103 -20.32 5.36 6.04
CA VAL A 103 -19.96 4.87 4.70
C VAL A 103 -18.48 5.12 4.47
N ILE A 104 -17.71 4.05 4.32
CA ILE A 104 -16.27 4.11 4.10
C ILE A 104 -15.98 3.75 2.65
N LEU A 105 -15.30 4.66 1.93
CA LEU A 105 -14.84 4.45 0.56
C LEU A 105 -13.36 4.08 0.57
N LYS A 106 -12.99 2.98 -0.08
CA LYS A 106 -11.60 2.57 -0.30
C LYS A 106 -11.32 2.40 -1.79
N LYS A 107 -10.06 2.58 -2.20
CA LYS A 107 -9.64 2.22 -3.56
C LYS A 107 -9.75 0.70 -3.71
N TYR A 108 -10.40 0.26 -4.77
CA TYR A 108 -10.37 -1.14 -5.15
C TYR A 108 -9.10 -1.41 -5.97
N SER A 109 -8.18 -2.22 -5.45
CA SER A 109 -7.00 -2.70 -6.16
C SER A 109 -7.05 -4.22 -6.25
N PRO A 110 -7.71 -4.78 -7.28
CA PRO A 110 -7.87 -6.22 -7.38
C PRO A 110 -6.52 -6.93 -7.51
N ILE A 111 -5.54 -6.31 -8.17
CA ILE A 111 -4.19 -6.90 -8.27
C ILE A 111 -3.46 -6.89 -6.92
N GLY A 112 -3.70 -5.88 -6.06
CA GLY A 112 -3.16 -5.86 -4.70
C GLY A 112 -3.62 -7.06 -3.86
N GLU A 113 -4.85 -7.53 -4.08
CA GLU A 113 -5.40 -8.72 -3.43
C GLU A 113 -4.83 -10.03 -3.99
N LEU A 114 -4.37 -10.01 -5.26
CA LEU A 114 -3.61 -11.12 -5.87
C LEU A 114 -2.10 -11.08 -5.60
N GLY A 115 -1.66 -10.40 -4.54
CA GLY A 115 -0.24 -10.25 -4.23
C GLY A 115 0.57 -11.55 -4.22
N ASP A 116 0.02 -12.65 -3.70
CA ASP A 116 0.71 -13.96 -3.70
C ASP A 116 0.83 -14.55 -5.12
N PHE A 117 -0.22 -14.40 -5.94
CA PHE A 117 -0.21 -14.86 -7.33
C PHE A 117 0.72 -14.03 -8.22
N ALA A 118 0.65 -12.70 -8.08
CA ALA A 118 1.56 -11.77 -8.77
C ALA A 118 3.02 -12.08 -8.41
N LYS A 119 3.28 -12.43 -7.14
CA LYS A 119 4.61 -12.82 -6.70
C LYS A 119 5.09 -14.12 -7.36
N GLU A 120 4.29 -15.18 -7.37
CA GLU A 120 4.66 -16.45 -8.02
C GLU A 120 4.91 -16.27 -9.52
N TYR A 121 4.09 -15.45 -10.18
CA TYR A 121 4.25 -15.15 -11.60
C TYR A 121 5.52 -14.35 -11.88
N ALA A 122 5.81 -13.34 -11.05
CA ALA A 122 7.04 -12.55 -11.16
C ALA A 122 8.28 -13.44 -10.95
N GLU A 123 8.26 -14.33 -9.94
CA GLU A 123 9.33 -15.30 -9.69
C GLU A 123 9.54 -16.22 -10.91
N SER A 124 8.47 -16.77 -11.48
CA SER A 124 8.55 -17.64 -12.66
C SER A 124 9.11 -16.93 -13.90
N LEU A 125 8.69 -15.70 -14.16
CA LEU A 125 9.23 -14.90 -15.26
C LEU A 125 10.70 -14.53 -15.03
N ALA A 126 11.08 -14.14 -13.82
CA ALA A 126 12.47 -13.82 -13.51
C ALA A 126 13.39 -15.05 -13.64
N GLU A 127 12.95 -16.23 -13.18
CA GLU A 127 13.74 -17.47 -13.29
C GLU A 127 13.90 -17.94 -14.74
N SER A 128 12.83 -17.88 -15.53
CA SER A 128 12.86 -18.34 -16.93
C SER A 128 13.67 -17.43 -17.85
N THR A 129 13.70 -16.13 -17.56
CA THR A 129 14.36 -15.13 -18.41
C THR A 129 15.71 -14.67 -17.88
N GLY A 130 15.92 -14.80 -16.57
CA GLY A 130 17.04 -14.18 -15.86
C GLY A 130 16.98 -12.65 -15.80
N HIS A 131 15.84 -12.04 -16.14
CA HIS A 131 15.61 -10.60 -16.00
C HIS A 131 14.95 -10.26 -14.66
N ILE A 132 15.01 -8.99 -14.29
CA ILE A 132 14.23 -8.48 -13.16
C ILE A 132 12.77 -8.40 -13.62
N CYS A 133 11.85 -8.94 -12.83
CA CYS A 133 10.42 -8.87 -13.10
C CYS A 133 9.72 -8.01 -12.05
N LEU A 134 8.92 -7.04 -12.51
CA LEU A 134 8.05 -6.22 -11.66
C LEU A 134 6.60 -6.40 -12.09
N ILE A 135 5.70 -6.44 -11.13
CA ILE A 135 4.26 -6.32 -11.38
C ILE A 135 3.74 -5.17 -10.53
N SER A 136 2.97 -4.28 -11.14
CA SER A 136 2.38 -3.13 -10.49
C SER A 136 0.87 -3.15 -10.59
N ASP A 137 0.21 -2.47 -9.65
CA ASP A 137 -1.14 -1.94 -9.86
C ASP A 137 -1.05 -0.52 -10.46
N ARG A 138 -2.13 0.28 -10.30
CA ARG A 138 -2.20 1.68 -10.76
C ARG A 138 -1.35 2.67 -9.98
N ASP A 139 -0.89 2.30 -8.79
CA ASP A 139 -0.26 3.20 -7.84
C ASP A 139 1.18 2.80 -7.53
N ALA A 140 1.44 1.51 -7.33
CA ALA A 140 2.71 1.00 -6.83
C ALA A 140 3.06 -0.39 -7.37
N VAL A 141 4.33 -0.75 -7.23
CA VAL A 141 4.79 -2.11 -7.49
C VAL A 141 4.34 -3.04 -6.35
N ILE A 142 3.67 -4.13 -6.71
CA ILE A 142 3.08 -5.09 -5.77
C ILE A 142 3.87 -6.42 -5.71
N ALA A 143 4.65 -6.73 -6.75
CA ALA A 143 5.51 -7.91 -6.79
C ALA A 143 6.82 -7.63 -7.53
N VAL A 144 7.89 -8.27 -7.04
CA VAL A 144 9.26 -8.07 -7.51
C VAL A 144 9.99 -9.40 -7.45
N ALA A 145 10.71 -9.75 -8.52
CA ALA A 145 11.61 -10.88 -8.59
C ALA A 145 12.88 -10.54 -9.41
N GLY A 146 13.95 -11.32 -9.21
CA GLY A 146 15.25 -11.08 -9.86
C GLY A 146 16.10 -9.97 -9.22
N THR A 147 15.58 -9.25 -8.23
CA THR A 147 16.32 -8.24 -7.45
C THR A 147 15.81 -8.14 -6.00
N SER A 148 16.45 -7.28 -5.20
CA SER A 148 16.02 -6.95 -3.85
C SER A 148 14.64 -6.29 -3.83
N LYS A 149 13.71 -6.85 -3.06
CA LYS A 149 12.36 -6.29 -2.89
C LYS A 149 12.37 -4.84 -2.42
N LYS A 150 13.35 -4.46 -1.58
CA LYS A 150 13.49 -3.11 -1.01
C LYS A 150 13.68 -2.02 -2.08
N GLU A 151 14.09 -2.43 -3.27
CA GLU A 151 14.37 -1.54 -4.38
C GLU A 151 13.12 -1.14 -5.16
N TYR A 152 12.06 -1.95 -5.17
CA TYR A 152 10.88 -1.70 -6.00
C TYR A 152 9.56 -1.89 -5.26
N LEU A 153 9.46 -2.88 -4.37
CA LEU A 153 8.19 -3.25 -3.73
C LEU A 153 7.59 -2.07 -2.96
N GLU A 154 6.28 -1.88 -3.10
CA GLU A 154 5.50 -0.77 -2.52
C GLU A 154 5.93 0.63 -2.98
N LYS A 155 6.88 0.75 -3.92
CA LYS A 155 7.29 2.04 -4.46
C LYS A 155 6.27 2.53 -5.50
N PRO A 156 5.94 3.84 -5.50
CA PRO A 156 5.00 4.38 -6.47
C PRO A 156 5.52 4.25 -7.90
N ILE A 157 4.64 3.91 -8.84
CA ILE A 157 4.99 3.86 -10.26
C ILE A 157 5.26 5.25 -10.82
N GLY A 158 6.19 5.31 -11.78
CA GLY A 158 6.59 6.51 -12.51
C GLY A 158 5.88 6.68 -13.84
N GLN A 159 6.21 7.76 -14.56
CA GLN A 159 5.48 8.19 -15.75
C GLN A 159 5.55 7.17 -16.89
N THR A 160 6.65 6.42 -17.01
CA THR A 160 6.81 5.41 -18.06
C THR A 160 5.74 4.32 -17.94
N LEU A 161 5.47 3.84 -16.72
CA LEU A 161 4.46 2.81 -16.48
C LEU A 161 3.03 3.37 -16.54
N GLU A 162 2.82 4.61 -16.09
CA GLU A 162 1.54 5.30 -16.26
C GLU A 162 1.17 5.43 -17.75
N ASN A 163 2.12 5.88 -18.59
CA ASN A 163 1.91 6.02 -20.05
C ASN A 163 1.66 4.64 -20.73
N CYS A 164 2.36 3.60 -20.28
CA CYS A 164 2.15 2.22 -20.75
C CYS A 164 0.69 1.78 -20.52
N MET A 165 0.16 2.01 -19.30
CA MET A 165 -1.24 1.74 -18.98
C MET A 165 -2.22 2.59 -19.79
N GLU A 166 -2.00 3.90 -19.88
CA GLU A 166 -2.89 4.83 -20.60
C GLU A 166 -2.98 4.50 -22.09
N SER A 167 -1.85 4.17 -22.71
CA SER A 167 -1.79 3.81 -24.13
C SER A 167 -2.40 2.44 -24.43
N ARG A 168 -2.58 1.59 -23.40
CA ARG A 168 -3.01 0.18 -23.52
C ARG A 168 -2.14 -0.63 -24.49
N LYS A 169 -0.88 -0.24 -24.67
CA LYS A 169 0.07 -0.87 -25.57
C LYS A 169 1.35 -1.20 -24.83
N ILE A 170 2.02 -2.24 -25.31
CA ILE A 170 3.34 -2.60 -24.82
C ILE A 170 4.33 -1.45 -25.07
N THR A 171 5.18 -1.19 -24.09
CA THR A 171 6.32 -0.27 -24.19
C THR A 171 7.60 -1.10 -24.19
N LEU A 172 8.40 -1.00 -25.24
CA LEU A 172 9.66 -1.72 -25.40
C LEU A 172 10.79 -0.70 -25.58
N GLU A 173 11.75 -0.72 -24.67
CA GLU A 173 12.99 0.05 -24.77
C GLU A 173 14.15 -0.92 -24.89
N ALA A 174 14.64 -1.09 -26.12
CA ALA A 174 15.74 -2.01 -26.44
C ALA A 174 17.12 -1.36 -26.38
N SER A 175 17.18 -0.05 -26.18
CA SER A 175 18.41 0.73 -26.09
C SER A 175 18.57 1.27 -24.67
N GLY A 176 19.79 1.18 -24.13
CA GLY A 176 20.06 1.65 -22.79
C GLY A 176 19.81 3.14 -22.64
N GLY A 177 19.36 3.54 -21.45
CA GLY A 177 18.92 4.90 -21.19
C GLY A 177 18.51 5.11 -19.75
N GLN A 178 18.02 6.31 -19.48
CA GLN A 178 17.44 6.69 -18.20
C GLN A 178 15.92 6.67 -18.31
N PHE A 179 15.25 5.98 -17.39
CA PHE A 179 13.81 5.78 -17.42
C PHE A 179 13.18 5.99 -16.05
N ASP A 180 11.97 6.55 -16.05
CA ASP A 180 11.19 6.84 -14.85
C ASP A 180 10.16 5.73 -14.60
N LEU A 181 10.65 4.51 -14.33
CA LEU A 181 9.78 3.38 -13.98
C LEU A 181 9.12 3.56 -12.61
N LEU A 182 9.84 4.19 -11.68
CA LEU A 182 9.38 4.54 -10.35
C LEU A 182 9.32 6.06 -10.21
N ARG A 183 8.39 6.55 -9.41
CA ARG A 183 8.24 7.99 -9.16
C ARG A 183 9.46 8.55 -8.44
N ASP A 184 9.87 9.74 -8.86
CA ASP A 184 11.00 10.50 -8.29
C ASP A 184 12.33 9.72 -8.29
N ASN A 185 12.43 8.68 -9.14
CA ASN A 185 13.61 7.83 -9.25
C ASN A 185 13.86 7.46 -10.71
N THR A 186 14.70 8.25 -11.36
CA THR A 186 15.22 7.95 -12.68
C THR A 186 16.30 6.90 -12.58
N GLU A 187 16.12 5.79 -13.30
CA GLU A 187 17.03 4.65 -13.25
C GLU A 187 17.70 4.40 -14.60
N THR A 188 19.00 4.11 -14.57
CA THR A 188 19.73 3.68 -15.77
C THR A 188 19.50 2.19 -16.01
N LEU A 189 18.89 1.87 -17.15
CA LEU A 189 18.61 0.50 -17.59
C LEU A 189 19.28 0.24 -18.94
N SER A 190 19.65 -1.01 -19.20
CA SER A 190 20.12 -1.41 -20.52
C SER A 190 18.96 -1.69 -21.48
N ALA A 191 17.85 -2.23 -20.97
CA ALA A 191 16.61 -2.42 -21.71
C ALA A 191 15.45 -2.75 -20.74
N PHE A 192 14.21 -2.47 -21.14
CA PHE A 192 13.02 -3.00 -20.48
C PHE A 192 11.87 -3.22 -21.47
N VAL A 193 10.92 -4.05 -21.07
CA VAL A 193 9.63 -4.19 -21.73
C VAL A 193 8.51 -4.20 -20.69
N ALA A 194 7.44 -3.46 -20.94
CA ALA A 194 6.30 -3.33 -20.05
C ALA A 194 5.00 -3.57 -20.83
N ALA A 195 4.15 -4.47 -20.35
CA ALA A 195 2.81 -4.68 -20.88
C ALA A 195 1.76 -4.25 -19.85
N PRO A 196 0.70 -3.53 -20.27
CA PRO A 196 -0.38 -3.15 -19.37
C PRO A 196 -1.30 -4.34 -19.12
N ILE A 197 -1.71 -4.51 -17.87
CA ILE A 197 -2.75 -5.45 -17.46
C ILE A 197 -4.08 -4.73 -17.67
N VAL A 198 -4.88 -5.20 -18.63
CA VAL A 198 -6.17 -4.58 -19.00
C VAL A 198 -7.29 -5.58 -18.79
N ALA A 199 -8.14 -5.36 -17.79
CA ALA A 199 -9.30 -6.20 -17.48
C ALA A 199 -10.59 -5.42 -17.77
N GLY A 200 -11.54 -6.00 -18.50
CA GLY A 200 -12.79 -5.31 -18.87
C GLY A 200 -12.59 -3.99 -19.63
N GLY A 201 -11.45 -3.81 -20.31
CA GLY A 201 -11.08 -2.55 -21.00
C GLY A 201 -10.41 -1.49 -20.12
N ASP A 202 -10.29 -1.76 -18.82
CA ASP A 202 -9.73 -0.85 -17.83
C ASP A 202 -8.28 -1.24 -17.48
N PRO A 203 -7.27 -0.36 -17.68
CA PRO A 203 -5.88 -0.66 -17.35
C PRO A 203 -5.68 -0.66 -15.84
N ILE A 204 -5.39 -1.79 -15.24
CA ILE A 204 -5.36 -1.99 -13.79
C ILE A 204 -3.93 -2.13 -13.22
N GLY A 205 -2.94 -2.29 -14.09
CA GLY A 205 -1.54 -2.48 -13.67
C GLY A 205 -0.59 -2.73 -14.83
N THR A 206 0.62 -3.16 -14.52
CA THR A 206 1.65 -3.52 -15.51
C THR A 206 2.41 -4.78 -15.13
N VAL A 207 2.90 -5.51 -16.13
CA VAL A 207 3.96 -6.51 -16.01
C VAL A 207 5.19 -5.98 -16.73
N VAL A 208 6.34 -5.99 -16.06
CA VAL A 208 7.58 -5.41 -16.55
C VAL A 208 8.72 -6.41 -16.44
N LEU A 209 9.47 -6.60 -17.52
CA LEU A 209 10.80 -7.21 -17.50
C LEU A 209 11.84 -6.13 -17.76
N LEU A 210 12.89 -6.07 -16.95
CA LEU A 210 13.95 -5.08 -17.09
C LEU A 210 15.33 -5.69 -16.86
N SER A 211 16.34 -5.04 -17.42
CA SER A 211 17.75 -5.39 -17.24
C SER A 211 18.61 -4.16 -17.02
N ARG A 212 19.61 -4.31 -16.14
CA ARG A 212 20.72 -3.35 -15.96
C ARG A 212 22.01 -3.84 -16.59
N GLU A 213 22.07 -5.12 -16.92
CA GLU A 213 23.28 -5.75 -17.44
C GLU A 213 23.52 -5.33 -18.89
N GLU A 214 24.76 -4.92 -19.18
CA GLU A 214 25.20 -4.68 -20.55
C GLU A 214 25.15 -5.97 -21.37
N GLY A 215 24.64 -5.88 -22.60
CA GLY A 215 24.53 -7.02 -23.50
C GLY A 215 23.23 -7.83 -23.39
N ARG A 216 22.48 -7.71 -22.28
CA ARG A 216 21.11 -8.22 -22.20
C ARG A 216 20.15 -7.27 -22.91
N LYS A 217 19.42 -7.77 -23.91
CA LYS A 217 18.46 -7.02 -24.71
C LYS A 217 17.05 -7.52 -24.45
N MET A 218 16.08 -6.64 -24.65
CA MET A 218 14.66 -6.99 -24.73
C MET A 218 14.28 -7.07 -26.20
N GLY A 219 13.53 -8.09 -26.57
CA GLY A 219 13.06 -8.32 -27.93
C GLY A 219 11.65 -8.89 -27.97
N GLU A 220 11.37 -9.62 -29.04
CA GLU A 220 10.05 -10.21 -29.27
C GLU A 220 9.70 -11.26 -28.22
N MET A 221 10.67 -12.03 -27.74
CA MET A 221 10.45 -13.06 -26.72
C MET A 221 9.94 -12.43 -25.41
N GLU A 222 10.66 -11.44 -24.87
CA GLU A 222 10.29 -10.76 -23.63
C GLU A 222 8.98 -10.02 -23.79
N SER A 223 8.76 -9.42 -24.95
CA SER A 223 7.49 -8.76 -25.29
C SER A 223 6.31 -9.73 -25.20
N LYS A 224 6.42 -10.91 -25.83
CA LYS A 224 5.36 -11.91 -25.80
C LYS A 224 5.16 -12.51 -24.42
N MET A 225 6.22 -12.65 -23.63
CA MET A 225 6.11 -13.11 -22.24
C MET A 225 5.35 -12.13 -21.38
N VAL A 226 5.68 -10.83 -21.40
CA VAL A 226 4.94 -9.84 -20.60
C VAL A 226 3.51 -9.63 -21.09
N GLU A 227 3.25 -9.69 -22.40
CA GLU A 227 1.88 -9.64 -22.93
C GLU A 227 1.05 -10.84 -22.46
N THR A 228 1.63 -12.04 -22.51
CA THR A 228 0.96 -13.27 -22.05
C THR A 228 0.68 -13.21 -20.56
N ALA A 229 1.66 -12.77 -19.77
CA ALA A 229 1.53 -12.54 -18.34
C ALA A 229 0.41 -11.57 -18.01
N ALA A 230 0.39 -10.41 -18.69
CA ALA A 230 -0.59 -9.37 -18.47
C ALA A 230 -2.00 -9.82 -18.86
N GLY A 231 -2.14 -10.51 -20.00
CA GLY A 231 -3.43 -11.06 -20.44
C GLY A 231 -3.95 -12.16 -19.52
N PHE A 232 -3.05 -12.97 -18.95
CA PHE A 232 -3.43 -13.99 -17.97
C PHE A 232 -3.88 -13.35 -16.64
N LEU A 233 -3.13 -12.39 -16.11
CA LEU A 233 -3.50 -11.65 -14.91
C LEU A 233 -4.83 -10.91 -15.09
N ALA A 234 -5.04 -10.28 -16.25
CA ALA A 234 -6.31 -9.63 -16.56
C ALA A 234 -7.51 -10.59 -16.45
N LYS A 235 -7.40 -11.81 -17.02
CA LYS A 235 -8.45 -12.83 -16.93
C LYS A 235 -8.71 -13.34 -15.51
N GLN A 236 -7.71 -13.29 -14.62
CA GLN A 236 -7.92 -13.64 -13.22
C GLN A 236 -8.71 -12.55 -12.48
N MET A 237 -8.74 -11.31 -12.98
CA MET A 237 -9.50 -10.22 -12.36
C MET A 237 -10.96 -10.19 -12.80
N GLU A 238 -11.29 -10.88 -13.88
CA GLU A 238 -12.66 -10.98 -14.43
C GLU A 238 -13.45 -12.15 -13.84
N GLN A 239 -12.80 -13.02 -13.04
CA GLN A 239 -13.39 -14.20 -12.40
C GLN A 239 -13.85 -13.93 -10.97
#